data_AF-A0A2I0D239-F1
#
_entry.id   AF-A0A2I0D239-F1
#
_cell.length_a   1.000
_cell.length_b   1.000
_cell.length_c   1.000
_cell.angle_alpha   90.00
_cell.angle_beta   90.00
_cell.angle_gamma   90.00
#
_symmetry.space_group_name_H-M   'P 1'
#
loop_
_entity.id
_entity.type
_entity.pdbx_description
1 polymer ?
#
loop_
_entity_poly.entity_id
_entity_poly.type
_entity_poly.pdbx_seq_one_letter_code
_entity_poly.pdbx_strand_id
1 'polypeptide(L)'
;MDTPGSESGDAVIHRTQRLIINGIGYEAVFLEGQLTLVCEDAGKPRLEIPYQDITLASAETNRLREPVIRITYGTSDGSMRGIELIFIFLAAGRNIQNRDRCLTVLEKQGVAVQADPTPADYYSRAKRERMDAGTLDSDAPTGRPAVPEWTVYGPAQGTRQAIPDEPKPISPAFTLLAIVLLMAILVLAMVSPIPEPGLQPWEKAAAAKAGVTAAPTPVNVPTPAATPAPVPGEKPPLSGTVPGNGIWVKISYPGQYSGFLSASGWRSDVNSSGTQWYQLPVQNTVIDGFIEKGDGSMERLEVATYNGGVLIARHETTTPRGIVEMHVSVGPAVAGPDATVPATPVAAEPTPPGEGPVRLAIPDNGVWVQVRYPGNYTGTISSNGQVRSVEGAGDQIYQMVMKSGTIDGILEKEDGSRDLLEVLVYKDGVLTALANTTVPRGIAEVHTTV
;
A
#
# COMPACT_ATOMS: atom_id res chain seq x y z
N MET A 1 7.35 31.24 4.93
CA MET A 1 6.10 30.83 4.27
C MET A 1 5.03 30.99 5.33
N ASP A 2 4.36 32.13 5.34
CA ASP A 2 3.25 32.38 6.24
C ASP A 2 2.08 31.54 5.75
N THR A 3 1.62 30.60 6.58
CA THR A 3 0.55 29.67 6.23
C THR A 3 -0.77 30.45 6.18
N PRO A 4 -1.40 30.64 5.01
CA PRO A 4 -2.68 31.35 4.94
C PRO A 4 -3.78 30.43 5.48
N GLY A 5 -4.47 30.84 6.55
CA GLY A 5 -5.69 30.17 7.02
C GLY A 5 -5.87 29.94 8.52
N SER A 6 -5.08 30.56 9.40
CA SER A 6 -5.28 30.47 10.86
C SER A 6 -6.31 31.47 11.40
N GLU A 7 -7.53 31.49 10.85
CA GLU A 7 -8.63 32.30 11.39
C GLU A 7 -9.45 31.56 12.46
N SER A 8 -9.37 30.23 12.51
CA SER A 8 -9.76 29.47 13.70
C SER A 8 -8.59 29.56 14.68
N GLY A 9 -8.77 30.24 15.81
CA GLY A 9 -7.74 30.49 16.82
C GLY A 9 -7.26 29.24 17.57
N ASP A 10 -7.36 28.05 16.97
CA ASP A 10 -7.03 26.79 17.59
C ASP A 10 -5.52 26.63 17.71
N ALA A 11 -5.06 26.36 18.93
CA ALA A 11 -3.63 26.20 19.19
C ALA A 11 -3.12 24.90 18.55
N VAL A 12 -2.05 24.99 17.75
CA VAL A 12 -1.36 23.82 17.22
C VAL A 12 -0.59 23.13 18.35
N ILE A 13 -1.01 21.92 18.72
CA ILE A 13 -0.38 21.10 19.76
C ILE A 13 0.84 20.37 19.19
N HIS A 14 0.68 19.76 18.02
CA HIS A 14 1.73 19.00 17.36
C HIS A 14 1.56 19.01 15.83
N ARG A 15 2.67 18.89 15.11
CA ARG A 15 2.69 18.83 13.65
C ARG A 15 3.67 17.74 13.24
N THR A 16 3.22 16.82 12.39
CA THR A 16 4.08 15.79 11.78
C THR A 16 3.89 15.80 10.27
N GLN A 17 5.00 15.73 9.56
CA GLN A 17 5.06 15.79 8.10
C GLN A 17 5.35 14.40 7.52
N ARG A 18 5.17 14.27 6.21
CA ARG A 18 5.54 13.07 5.44
C ARG A 18 4.77 11.83 5.89
N LEU A 19 3.46 11.99 6.04
CA LEU A 19 2.55 10.87 6.17
C LEU A 19 2.10 10.42 4.78
N ILE A 20 1.89 9.12 4.59
CA ILE A 20 1.18 8.60 3.42
C ILE A 20 -0.16 8.06 3.87
N ILE A 21 -1.21 8.46 3.16
CA ILE A 21 -2.56 7.88 3.28
C ILE A 21 -2.99 7.53 1.86
N ASN A 22 -3.27 6.25 1.60
CA ASN A 22 -3.67 5.76 0.27
C ASN A 22 -2.73 6.21 -0.87
N GLY A 23 -1.41 6.24 -0.61
CA GLY A 23 -0.40 6.63 -1.60
C GLY A 23 -0.21 8.14 -1.80
N ILE A 24 -1.00 8.98 -1.12
CA ILE A 24 -0.92 10.45 -1.20
C ILE A 24 -0.18 10.99 0.03
N GLY A 25 0.66 12.01 -0.18
CA GLY A 25 1.39 12.72 0.88
C GLY A 25 0.49 13.64 1.70
N TYR A 26 0.57 13.51 3.02
CA TYR A 26 -0.15 14.34 3.98
C TYR A 26 0.77 14.88 5.08
N GLU A 27 0.32 15.98 5.64
CA GLU A 27 0.79 16.54 6.88
C GLU A 27 -0.33 16.46 7.91
N ALA A 28 -0.05 15.88 9.07
CA ALA A 28 -0.98 15.87 10.19
C ALA A 28 -0.69 17.03 11.12
N VAL A 29 -1.73 17.82 11.39
CA VAL A 29 -1.74 18.94 12.32
C VAL A 29 -2.72 18.58 13.43
N PHE A 30 -2.18 18.41 14.64
CA PHE A 30 -2.96 18.14 15.84
C PHE A 30 -3.29 19.50 16.47
N LEU A 31 -4.56 19.88 16.39
CA LEU A 31 -5.11 21.10 16.99
C LEU A 31 -5.76 20.75 18.33
N GLU A 32 -6.16 21.77 19.09
CA GLU A 32 -7.03 21.58 20.24
C GLU A 32 -8.42 21.11 19.78
N GLY A 33 -8.83 19.91 20.18
CA GLY A 33 -10.14 19.33 19.83
C GLY A 33 -10.23 18.54 18.52
N GLN A 34 -9.28 18.65 17.58
CA GLN A 34 -9.33 17.91 16.31
C GLN A 34 -7.97 17.58 15.68
N LEU A 35 -7.96 16.52 14.88
CA LEU A 35 -6.88 16.14 13.96
C LEU A 35 -7.20 16.67 12.56
N THR A 36 -6.29 17.46 11.99
CA THR A 36 -6.40 17.94 10.60
C THR A 36 -5.33 17.30 9.73
N LEU A 37 -5.75 16.68 8.63
CA LEU A 37 -4.87 16.11 7.61
C LEU A 37 -4.86 17.03 6.39
N VAL A 38 -3.71 17.65 6.14
CA VAL A 38 -3.49 18.57 5.03
C VAL A 38 -2.73 17.84 3.94
N CYS A 39 -3.30 17.72 2.76
CA CYS A 39 -2.59 17.13 1.62
C CYS A 39 -1.46 18.06 1.15
N GLU A 40 -0.30 17.50 0.79
CA GLU A 40 0.86 18.29 0.32
C GLU A 40 0.59 18.96 -1.04
N ASP A 41 -0.31 18.40 -1.86
CA ASP A 41 -0.72 19.02 -3.11
C ASP A 41 -1.71 20.16 -2.84
N ALA A 42 -1.23 21.40 -3.04
CA ALA A 42 -2.03 22.62 -2.86
C ALA A 42 -3.34 22.55 -3.66
N GLY A 43 -4.48 22.45 -2.96
CA GLY A 43 -5.83 22.44 -3.55
C GLY A 43 -6.67 21.18 -3.25
N LYS A 44 -6.09 20.16 -2.61
CA LYS A 44 -6.82 18.96 -2.18
C LYS A 44 -7.56 19.15 -0.85
N PRO A 45 -8.63 18.37 -0.60
CA PRO A 45 -9.46 18.52 0.60
C PRO A 45 -8.65 18.30 1.88
N ARG A 46 -8.96 19.12 2.88
CA ARG A 46 -8.52 18.90 4.26
C ARG A 46 -9.48 17.88 4.88
N LEU A 47 -8.94 16.85 5.52
CA LEU A 47 -9.74 15.94 6.33
C LEU A 47 -9.60 16.38 7.79
N GLU A 48 -10.71 16.82 8.37
CA GLU A 48 -10.80 17.26 9.76
C GLU A 48 -11.57 16.21 10.55
N ILE A 49 -10.96 15.69 11.62
CA ILE A 49 -11.50 14.62 12.44
C ILE A 49 -11.51 15.09 13.90
N PRO A 50 -12.68 15.44 14.46
CA PRO A 50 -12.81 15.77 15.87
C PRO A 50 -12.31 14.61 16.74
N TYR A 51 -11.58 14.88 17.83
CA TYR A 51 -11.05 13.81 18.68
C TYR A 51 -12.16 12.97 19.31
N GLN A 52 -13.32 13.58 19.59
CA GLN A 52 -14.51 12.89 20.11
C GLN A 52 -15.08 11.84 19.13
N ASP A 53 -14.83 12.00 17.82
CA ASP A 53 -15.29 11.08 16.79
C ASP A 53 -14.31 9.91 16.62
N ILE A 54 -13.08 10.03 17.13
CA ILE A 54 -12.07 8.97 17.08
C ILE A 54 -12.34 7.95 18.17
N THR A 55 -12.75 6.74 17.77
CA THR A 55 -13.06 5.66 18.70
C THR A 55 -11.81 4.89 19.14
N LEU A 56 -10.82 4.75 18.25
CA LEU A 56 -9.59 4.01 18.53
C LEU A 56 -8.44 4.49 17.66
N ALA A 57 -7.26 4.66 18.25
CA ALA A 57 -6.00 4.79 17.53
C ALA A 57 -5.04 3.67 17.95
N SER A 58 -4.63 2.81 17.01
CA SER A 58 -3.66 1.72 17.26
C SER A 58 -2.31 2.02 16.61
N ALA A 59 -1.21 1.77 17.33
CA ALA A 59 0.10 1.68 16.69
C ALA A 59 0.27 0.30 16.05
N GLU A 60 0.66 0.32 14.78
CA GLU A 60 0.93 -0.85 13.98
C GLU A 60 2.25 -0.68 13.21
N THR A 61 2.65 -1.75 12.53
CA THR A 61 3.76 -1.76 11.59
C THR A 61 3.29 -2.41 10.30
N ASN A 62 3.43 -1.74 9.16
CA ASN A 62 3.02 -2.31 7.87
C ASN A 62 3.99 -3.41 7.39
N ARG A 63 3.64 -4.07 6.29
CA ARG A 63 4.48 -5.11 5.66
C ARG A 63 5.87 -4.60 5.24
N LEU A 64 6.02 -3.30 4.98
CA LEU A 64 7.29 -2.64 4.66
C LEU A 64 8.11 -2.25 5.91
N ARG A 65 7.66 -2.65 7.11
CA ARG A 65 8.25 -2.29 8.40
C ARG A 65 8.23 -0.80 8.71
N GLU A 66 7.30 -0.08 8.10
CA GLU A 66 7.06 1.32 8.40
C GLU A 66 6.10 1.45 9.58
N PRO A 67 6.34 2.40 10.50
CA PRO A 67 5.42 2.68 11.58
C PRO A 67 4.10 3.23 11.04
N VAL A 68 2.98 2.68 11.51
CA VAL A 68 1.63 3.10 11.13
C VAL A 68 0.83 3.46 12.36
N ILE A 69 -0.06 4.45 12.24
CA ILE A 69 -1.18 4.64 13.15
C ILE A 69 -2.46 4.34 12.39
N ARG A 70 -3.23 3.36 12.83
CA ARG A 70 -4.56 3.10 12.31
C ARG A 70 -5.58 3.82 13.19
N ILE A 71 -6.31 4.76 12.61
CA ILE A 71 -7.33 5.57 13.29
C ILE A 71 -8.71 5.10 12.83
N THR A 72 -9.54 4.68 13.77
CA THR A 72 -10.95 4.38 13.54
C THR A 72 -11.78 5.52 14.11
N TYR A 73 -12.66 6.10 13.29
CA TYR A 73 -13.51 7.23 13.68
C TYR A 73 -14.94 7.09 13.13
N GLY A 74 -15.92 7.64 13.83
CA GLY A 74 -17.30 7.75 13.37
C GLY A 74 -17.48 8.94 12.43
N THR A 75 -18.30 8.78 11.40
CA THR A 75 -18.75 9.90 10.57
C THR A 75 -20.15 10.37 10.94
N SER A 76 -20.56 11.55 10.46
CA SER A 76 -21.87 12.15 10.77
C SER A 76 -23.07 11.31 10.33
N ASP A 77 -22.87 10.36 9.42
CA ASP A 77 -23.86 9.37 8.99
C ASP A 77 -23.98 8.16 9.95
N GLY A 78 -23.18 8.12 11.01
CA GLY A 78 -23.11 7.01 11.97
C GLY A 78 -22.30 5.81 11.49
N SER A 79 -21.67 5.88 10.31
CA SER A 79 -20.75 4.84 9.84
C SER A 79 -19.38 4.97 10.50
N MET A 80 -18.66 3.85 10.58
CA MET A 80 -17.30 3.80 11.11
C MET A 80 -16.32 3.75 9.95
N ARG A 81 -15.32 4.62 9.96
CA ARG A 81 -14.25 4.67 8.95
C ARG A 81 -12.89 4.43 9.59
N GLY A 82 -12.01 3.78 8.84
CA GLY A 82 -10.62 3.58 9.20
C GLY A 82 -9.69 4.35 8.26
N ILE A 83 -8.66 4.98 8.80
CA ILE A 83 -7.55 5.55 8.02
C ILE A 83 -6.22 5.05 8.57
N GLU A 84 -5.26 4.80 7.68
CA GLU A 84 -3.89 4.42 8.03
C GLU A 84 -2.96 5.60 7.78
N LEU A 85 -2.31 6.07 8.84
CA LEU A 85 -1.26 7.08 8.78
C LEU A 85 0.09 6.39 8.71
N ILE A 86 0.67 6.28 7.52
CA ILE A 86 1.96 5.63 7.31
C ILE A 86 3.07 6.66 7.45
N PHE A 87 3.98 6.44 8.40
CA PHE A 87 5.11 7.34 8.65
C PHE A 87 6.31 6.91 7.80
N ILE A 88 6.53 7.61 6.67
CA ILE A 88 7.60 7.28 5.73
C ILE A 88 8.96 7.32 6.43
N PHE A 89 9.81 6.36 6.08
CA PHE A 89 11.09 6.19 6.76
C PHE A 89 12.06 7.38 6.55
N LEU A 90 12.19 8.26 7.54
CA LEU A 90 13.35 9.14 7.70
C LEU A 90 14.53 8.35 8.28
N ALA A 91 15.73 8.60 7.77
CA ALA A 91 16.96 8.06 8.33
C ALA A 91 17.05 8.35 9.85
N ALA A 92 17.62 7.40 10.61
CA ALA A 92 17.82 7.42 12.06
C ALA A 92 16.61 7.09 12.97
N GLY A 93 15.55 6.43 12.46
CA GLY A 93 14.51 5.86 13.31
C GLY A 93 13.59 6.89 13.99
N ARG A 94 13.61 8.15 13.53
CA ARG A 94 12.74 9.22 14.03
C ARG A 94 11.25 8.94 13.81
N ASN A 95 10.91 8.05 12.89
CA ASN A 95 9.51 7.79 12.49
C ASN A 95 8.73 7.09 13.60
N ILE A 96 9.37 6.16 14.32
CA ILE A 96 8.74 5.49 15.47
C ILE A 96 8.51 6.52 16.59
N GLN A 97 9.48 7.38 16.86
CA GLN A 97 9.33 8.45 17.85
C GLN A 97 8.22 9.43 17.46
N ASN A 98 8.10 9.79 16.17
CA ASN A 98 7.02 10.63 15.67
C ASN A 98 5.66 9.93 15.81
N ARG A 99 5.57 8.64 15.47
CA ARG A 99 4.38 7.80 15.67
C ARG A 99 3.95 7.81 17.13
N ASP A 100 4.86 7.45 18.04
CA ASP A 100 4.57 7.33 19.46
C ASP A 100 4.23 8.69 20.08
N ARG A 101 4.85 9.78 19.59
CA ARG A 101 4.51 11.15 19.98
C ARG A 101 3.11 11.54 19.51
N CYS A 102 2.71 11.17 18.29
CA CYS A 102 1.34 11.39 17.80
C CYS A 102 0.32 10.63 18.65
N LEU A 103 0.60 9.37 18.99
CA LEU A 103 -0.25 8.60 19.91
C LEU A 103 -0.35 9.23 21.29
N THR A 104 0.77 9.70 21.85
CA THR A 104 0.77 10.43 23.13
C THR A 104 -0.09 11.69 23.07
N VAL A 105 -0.10 12.39 21.93
CA VAL A 105 -0.97 13.57 21.73
C VAL A 105 -2.44 13.16 21.68
N LEU A 106 -2.78 12.10 20.95
CA LEU A 106 -4.14 11.56 20.88
C LEU A 106 -4.65 11.11 22.25
N GLU A 107 -3.84 10.38 23.00
CA GLU A 107 -4.17 9.93 24.37
C GLU A 107 -4.45 11.11 25.29
N LYS A 108 -3.61 12.17 25.24
CA LYS A 108 -3.82 13.40 26.03
C LYS A 108 -5.10 14.16 25.67
N GLN A 109 -5.62 13.94 24.47
CA GLN A 109 -6.88 14.53 24.00
C GLN A 109 -8.09 13.63 24.29
N GLY A 110 -7.91 12.54 25.05
CA GLY A 110 -8.97 11.64 25.47
C GLY A 110 -9.32 10.54 24.45
N VAL A 111 -8.52 10.39 23.39
CA VAL A 111 -8.69 9.31 22.41
C VAL A 111 -8.19 8.00 23.01
N ALA A 112 -8.94 6.91 22.85
CA ALA A 112 -8.50 5.58 23.26
C ALA A 112 -7.32 5.13 22.37
N VAL A 113 -6.17 4.86 22.99
CA VAL A 113 -4.95 4.44 22.29
C VAL A 113 -4.60 3.00 22.64
N GLN A 114 -4.34 2.20 21.61
CA GLN A 114 -3.80 0.85 21.74
C GLN A 114 -2.32 0.85 21.34
N ALA A 115 -1.45 0.56 22.30
CA ALA A 115 -0.02 0.45 22.07
C ALA A 115 0.31 -0.76 21.18
N ASP A 116 1.38 -0.64 20.39
CA ASP A 116 1.92 -1.71 19.58
C ASP A 116 2.33 -2.90 20.48
N PRO A 117 1.77 -4.11 20.31
CA PRO A 117 2.20 -5.27 21.07
C PRO A 117 3.60 -5.74 20.67
N THR A 118 4.14 -5.25 19.56
CA THR A 118 5.45 -5.66 19.06
C THR A 118 6.54 -5.18 20.04
N PRO A 119 7.35 -6.10 20.61
CA PRO A 119 8.37 -5.73 21.59
C PRO A 119 9.32 -4.66 21.02
N ALA A 120 9.59 -3.61 21.80
CA ALA A 120 10.54 -2.54 21.43
C ALA A 120 11.92 -3.07 20.97
N ASP A 121 12.27 -4.29 21.39
CA ASP A 121 13.49 -5.01 21.00
C ASP A 121 13.56 -5.38 19.51
N TYR A 122 12.44 -5.42 18.80
CA TYR A 122 12.45 -5.77 17.37
C TYR A 122 13.20 -4.71 16.52
N TYR A 123 13.14 -3.44 16.90
CA TYR A 123 13.80 -2.36 16.18
C TYR A 123 15.27 -2.16 16.56
N SER A 124 15.65 -2.51 17.80
CA SER A 124 17.05 -2.42 18.25
C SER A 124 17.91 -3.50 17.59
N ARG A 125 17.34 -4.67 17.26
CA ARG A 125 18.04 -5.78 16.58
C ARG A 125 18.42 -5.45 15.14
N ALA A 126 17.51 -4.87 14.36
CA ALA A 126 17.78 -4.45 12.98
C ALA A 126 18.89 -3.37 12.88
N LYS A 127 19.03 -2.54 13.93
CA LYS A 127 20.11 -1.56 14.02
C LYS A 127 21.47 -2.20 14.31
N ARG A 128 21.52 -3.25 15.15
CA ARG A 128 22.75 -4.01 15.39
C ARG A 128 23.19 -4.80 14.16
N GLU A 129 22.27 -5.48 13.48
CA GLU A 129 22.61 -6.27 12.27
C GLU A 129 23.20 -5.42 11.13
N ARG A 130 22.82 -4.14 11.01
CA ARG A 130 23.43 -3.22 10.04
C ARG A 130 24.78 -2.64 10.46
N MET A 131 25.09 -2.58 11.75
CA MET A 131 26.41 -2.15 12.22
C MET A 131 27.44 -3.27 12.15
N ASP A 132 27.02 -4.53 12.37
CA ASP A 132 27.93 -5.68 12.33
C ASP A 132 28.23 -6.19 10.91
N ALA A 133 27.38 -5.89 9.92
CA ALA A 133 27.59 -6.29 8.52
C ALA A 133 28.72 -5.52 7.78
N GLY A 134 29.44 -4.62 8.47
CA GLY A 134 30.51 -3.79 7.88
C GLY A 134 31.94 -4.18 8.27
N THR A 135 32.14 -5.08 9.23
CA THR A 135 33.47 -5.56 9.63
C THR A 135 33.74 -6.91 8.97
N LEU A 136 34.19 -6.86 7.72
CA LEU A 136 34.88 -7.98 7.10
C LEU A 136 36.13 -8.29 7.93
N ASP A 137 36.05 -9.44 8.62
CA ASP A 137 37.16 -10.11 9.28
C ASP A 137 38.34 -10.19 8.30
N SER A 138 39.37 -9.40 8.59
CA SER A 138 40.65 -9.48 7.90
C SER A 138 41.55 -10.38 8.72
N ASP A 139 41.35 -11.69 8.58
CA ASP A 139 42.27 -12.70 9.09
C ASP A 139 43.59 -12.64 8.32
N ALA A 140 44.65 -12.17 8.98
CA ALA A 140 46.02 -12.59 8.69
C ALA A 140 46.82 -12.75 9.99
N PRO A 141 47.56 -13.85 10.19
CA PRO A 141 48.02 -14.28 11.51
C PRO A 141 49.50 -14.02 11.74
N THR A 142 49.85 -13.30 12.81
CA THR A 142 51.15 -13.42 13.53
C THR A 142 50.88 -12.93 14.96
N GLY A 143 50.88 -13.73 16.02
CA GLY A 143 51.93 -14.62 16.47
C GLY A 143 52.76 -13.92 17.56
N ARG A 144 52.35 -14.01 18.84
CA ARG A 144 53.22 -14.23 20.03
C ARG A 144 52.44 -14.16 21.38
N PRO A 145 52.98 -14.78 22.46
CA PRO A 145 52.19 -15.46 23.49
C PRO A 145 52.00 -14.68 24.81
N ALA A 146 50.99 -15.15 25.55
CA ALA A 146 50.77 -15.16 27.00
C ALA A 146 51.53 -14.16 27.89
N VAL A 147 50.78 -13.23 28.49
CA VAL A 147 51.13 -12.56 29.75
C VAL A 147 49.92 -12.68 30.70
N PRO A 148 50.10 -13.10 31.96
CA PRO A 148 49.01 -13.53 32.84
C PRO A 148 48.31 -12.38 33.58
N GLU A 149 47.12 -12.74 34.09
CA GLU A 149 46.14 -12.01 34.89
C GLU A 149 46.67 -10.96 35.86
N TRP A 150 46.07 -9.76 35.82
CA TRP A 150 45.92 -8.88 36.98
C TRP A 150 44.44 -8.51 37.14
N THR A 151 43.87 -8.94 38.26
CA THR A 151 42.58 -8.54 38.80
C THR A 151 42.66 -7.13 39.38
N VAL A 152 41.78 -6.21 38.97
CA VAL A 152 41.46 -5.00 39.76
C VAL A 152 39.99 -4.62 39.56
N TYR A 153 39.28 -4.51 40.70
CA TYR A 153 37.90 -4.03 40.85
C TYR A 153 37.68 -2.61 40.29
N GLY A 154 36.49 -2.35 39.75
CA GLY A 154 35.97 -1.00 39.52
C GLY A 154 34.46 -0.99 39.24
N PRO A 155 33.62 -0.30 40.04
CA PRO A 155 32.16 -0.38 39.95
C PRO A 155 31.57 0.56 38.89
N ALA A 156 30.34 0.21 38.49
CA ALA A 156 29.49 0.93 37.55
C ALA A 156 29.33 2.43 37.86
N GLN A 157 29.57 3.28 36.85
CA GLN A 157 29.09 4.66 36.82
C GLN A 157 28.10 4.84 35.68
N GLY A 158 26.84 5.02 36.05
CA GLY A 158 25.79 5.49 35.15
C GLY A 158 26.00 6.95 34.82
N THR A 159 25.97 7.27 33.53
CA THR A 159 25.89 8.64 33.04
C THR A 159 24.44 9.11 33.08
N ARG A 160 24.07 9.76 34.20
CA ARG A 160 22.94 10.70 34.21
C ARG A 160 23.32 11.88 33.33
N GLN A 161 22.58 12.07 32.24
CA GLN A 161 22.61 13.30 31.44
C GLN A 161 22.10 14.45 32.31
N ALA A 162 22.92 15.50 32.45
CA ALA A 162 22.54 16.70 33.14
C ALA A 162 21.44 17.45 32.37
N ILE A 163 20.49 17.98 33.11
CA ILE A 163 19.43 18.88 32.68
C ILE A 163 20.11 20.12 32.04
N PRO A 164 19.71 20.58 30.84
CA PRO A 164 20.26 21.79 30.23
C PRO A 164 19.98 23.02 31.08
N ASP A 165 21.04 23.75 31.40
CA ASP A 165 21.02 24.97 32.19
C ASP A 165 20.12 26.05 31.60
N GLU A 166 19.53 26.81 32.52
CA GLU A 166 18.72 28.01 32.34
C GLU A 166 19.39 29.02 31.38
N PRO A 167 18.64 29.66 30.46
CA PRO A 167 19.22 30.54 29.46
C PRO A 167 19.88 31.76 30.10
N LYS A 168 21.21 31.83 29.94
CA LYS A 168 22.04 32.96 30.36
C LYS A 168 21.51 34.26 29.72
N PRO A 169 21.29 35.35 30.49
CA PRO A 169 20.79 36.60 29.94
C PRO A 169 21.77 37.15 28.92
N ILE A 170 21.28 37.30 27.68
CA ILE A 170 22.04 37.87 26.57
C ILE A 170 22.28 39.34 26.89
N SER A 171 23.54 39.78 26.82
CA SER A 171 23.89 41.17 27.15
C SER A 171 23.26 42.14 26.14
N PRO A 172 22.73 43.30 26.59
CA PRO A 172 22.05 44.25 25.72
C PRO A 172 22.95 44.85 24.61
N ALA A 173 24.28 44.71 24.76
CA ALA A 173 25.24 45.11 23.74
C ALA A 173 25.16 44.26 22.47
N PHE A 174 24.82 42.96 22.58
CA PHE A 174 24.75 42.07 21.42
C PHE A 174 23.50 42.34 20.58
N THR A 175 22.39 42.69 21.22
CA THR A 175 21.13 43.05 20.55
C THR A 175 21.28 44.35 19.76
N LEU A 176 21.98 45.35 20.30
CA LEU A 176 22.25 46.60 19.58
C LEU A 176 23.15 46.38 18.36
N LEU A 177 24.18 45.52 18.47
CA LEU A 177 25.04 45.19 17.34
C LEU A 177 24.25 44.52 16.20
N ALA A 178 23.36 43.58 16.52
CA ALA A 178 22.53 42.89 15.54
C ALA A 178 21.57 43.84 14.80
N ILE A 179 20.96 44.80 15.52
CA ILE A 179 20.08 45.81 14.92
C ILE A 179 20.86 46.73 13.98
N VAL A 180 22.07 47.17 14.37
CA VAL A 180 22.91 48.01 13.52
C VAL A 180 23.34 47.26 12.25
N LEU A 181 23.70 45.98 12.36
CA LEU A 181 24.07 45.15 11.22
C LEU A 181 22.89 44.97 10.25
N LEU A 182 21.69 44.73 10.77
CA LEU A 182 20.48 44.56 9.96
C LEU A 182 20.11 45.84 9.20
N MET A 183 20.22 47.00 9.86
CA MET A 183 19.99 48.31 9.22
C MET A 183 21.02 48.60 8.13
N ALA A 184 22.30 48.23 8.34
CA ALA A 184 23.33 48.40 7.32
C ALA A 184 23.07 47.55 6.05
N ILE A 185 22.59 46.31 6.21
CA ILE A 185 22.22 45.44 5.07
C ILE A 185 21.04 46.03 4.29
N LEU A 186 20.05 46.59 5.01
CA LEU A 186 18.86 47.17 4.40
C LEU A 186 19.18 48.42 3.58
N VAL A 187 20.11 49.26 4.07
CA VAL A 187 20.62 50.41 3.31
C VAL A 187 21.42 49.95 2.09
N LEU A 188 22.23 48.89 2.19
CA LEU A 188 23.00 48.36 1.06
C LEU A 188 22.11 47.80 -0.07
N ALA A 189 20.98 47.18 0.30
CA ALA A 189 20.01 46.64 -0.66
C ALA A 189 19.26 47.74 -1.43
N MET A 190 19.05 48.92 -0.85
CA MET A 190 18.36 50.05 -1.50
C MET A 190 19.21 50.79 -2.54
N VAL A 191 20.55 50.68 -2.47
CA VAL A 191 21.47 51.43 -3.34
C VAL A 191 22.04 50.55 -4.47
N SER A 192 21.78 49.24 -4.45
CA SER A 192 22.31 48.31 -5.45
C SER A 192 21.35 48.20 -6.65
N PRO A 193 21.74 48.59 -7.88
CA PRO A 193 20.90 48.44 -9.06
C PRO A 193 20.65 46.96 -9.36
N ILE A 194 19.39 46.57 -9.46
CA ILE A 194 18.95 45.22 -9.83
C ILE A 194 19.36 44.99 -11.29
N PRO A 195 20.26 44.05 -11.61
CA PRO A 195 20.58 43.73 -13.00
C PRO A 195 19.35 43.08 -13.66
N GLU A 196 18.92 43.63 -14.79
CA GLU A 196 17.87 43.03 -15.62
C GLU A 196 18.24 41.57 -15.98
N PRO A 197 17.30 40.62 -15.91
CA PRO A 197 17.58 39.24 -16.26
C PRO A 197 17.76 39.12 -17.78
N GLY A 198 19.02 39.21 -18.22
CA GLY A 198 19.42 38.86 -19.58
C GLY A 198 19.20 37.36 -19.83
N LEU A 199 18.39 37.07 -20.85
CA LEU A 199 18.20 35.74 -21.43
C LEU A 199 19.57 35.10 -21.73
N GLN A 200 19.86 33.94 -21.14
CA GLN A 200 21.15 33.29 -21.32
C GLN A 200 21.27 32.59 -22.70
N PRO A 201 22.45 32.62 -23.35
CA PRO A 201 22.61 32.27 -24.77
C PRO A 201 22.77 30.77 -25.07
N TRP A 202 22.48 29.87 -24.15
CA TRP A 202 22.82 28.45 -24.31
C TRP A 202 21.87 27.67 -25.24
N GLU A 203 20.77 28.27 -25.71
CA GLU A 203 19.86 27.65 -26.69
C GLU A 203 20.37 27.63 -28.14
N LYS A 204 21.62 28.03 -28.41
CA LYS A 204 22.15 28.12 -29.78
C LYS A 204 23.46 27.36 -30.02
N ALA A 205 23.52 26.07 -29.66
CA ALA A 205 24.58 25.19 -30.18
C ALA A 205 24.21 23.69 -30.10
N ALA A 206 23.41 23.20 -31.04
CA ALA A 206 23.33 21.77 -31.33
C ALA A 206 23.19 21.54 -32.84
N ALA A 207 24.22 21.92 -33.59
CA ALA A 207 24.44 21.42 -34.94
C ALA A 207 25.93 21.13 -35.14
N ALA A 208 26.21 19.90 -35.61
CA ALA A 208 27.46 19.37 -36.17
C ALA A 208 28.57 18.90 -35.21
N LYS A 209 28.65 17.58 -34.99
CA LYS A 209 29.72 16.73 -35.54
C LYS A 209 29.50 15.25 -35.16
N ALA A 210 29.15 14.43 -36.16
CA ALA A 210 29.22 12.97 -36.05
C ALA A 210 30.66 12.54 -36.37
N GLY A 211 31.41 12.10 -35.36
CA GLY A 211 32.68 11.40 -35.50
C GLY A 211 32.47 9.91 -35.33
N VAL A 212 32.78 9.14 -36.38
CA VAL A 212 32.74 7.68 -36.39
C VAL A 212 33.84 7.13 -35.48
N THR A 213 33.49 6.36 -34.47
CA THR A 213 34.41 5.50 -33.72
C THR A 213 33.89 4.08 -33.79
N ALA A 214 34.71 3.18 -34.33
CA ALA A 214 34.39 1.76 -34.46
C ALA A 214 34.35 1.12 -33.06
N ALA A 215 33.18 0.60 -32.70
CA ALA A 215 32.99 -0.20 -31.49
C ALA A 215 33.42 -1.66 -31.75
N PRO A 216 34.03 -2.34 -30.74
CA PRO A 216 34.48 -3.72 -30.90
C PRO A 216 33.29 -4.68 -31.10
N THR A 217 33.46 -5.59 -32.06
CA THR A 217 32.52 -6.68 -32.37
C THR A 217 32.29 -7.56 -31.13
N PRO A 218 31.06 -7.65 -30.60
CA PRO A 218 30.76 -8.59 -29.52
C PRO A 218 30.78 -10.03 -30.06
N VAL A 219 31.44 -10.91 -29.30
CA VAL A 219 31.44 -12.35 -29.53
C VAL A 219 30.04 -12.89 -29.24
N ASN A 220 29.44 -13.54 -30.23
CA ASN A 220 28.15 -14.21 -30.09
C ASN A 220 28.24 -15.33 -29.04
N VAL A 221 27.67 -15.08 -27.87
CA VAL A 221 27.32 -16.13 -26.90
C VAL A 221 26.02 -16.77 -27.39
N PRO A 222 25.95 -18.11 -27.55
CA PRO A 222 24.74 -18.76 -28.02
C PRO A 222 23.59 -18.47 -27.06
N THR A 223 22.56 -17.80 -27.57
CA THR A 223 21.30 -17.55 -26.86
C THR A 223 20.61 -18.90 -26.63
N PRO A 224 20.33 -19.29 -25.37
CA PRO A 224 19.56 -20.50 -25.10
C PRO A 224 18.22 -20.43 -25.83
N ALA A 225 17.87 -21.51 -26.54
CA ALA A 225 16.59 -21.62 -27.21
C ALA A 225 15.46 -21.40 -26.20
N ALA A 226 14.62 -20.38 -26.46
CA ALA A 226 13.48 -20.06 -25.63
C ALA A 226 12.58 -21.29 -25.52
N THR A 227 12.43 -21.82 -24.31
CA THR A 227 11.40 -22.79 -23.98
C THR A 227 10.05 -22.11 -24.20
N PRO A 228 9.12 -22.71 -24.99
CA PRO A 228 7.82 -22.10 -25.25
C PRO A 228 7.10 -21.87 -23.92
N ALA A 229 6.67 -20.62 -23.71
CA ALA A 229 5.86 -20.23 -22.56
C ALA A 229 4.56 -21.07 -22.54
N PRO A 230 4.12 -21.55 -21.36
CA PRO A 230 2.81 -22.17 -21.26
C PRO A 230 1.75 -21.14 -21.64
N VAL A 231 0.91 -21.52 -22.61
CA VAL A 231 -0.25 -20.74 -23.04
C VAL A 231 -1.16 -20.59 -21.81
N PRO A 232 -1.42 -19.35 -21.34
CA PRO A 232 -2.37 -19.10 -20.27
C PRO A 232 -3.70 -19.76 -20.62
N GLY A 233 -4.33 -20.43 -19.66
CA GLY A 233 -5.70 -20.93 -19.82
C GLY A 233 -6.59 -19.76 -20.24
N GLU A 234 -6.99 -19.78 -21.50
CA GLU A 234 -7.77 -18.74 -22.14
C GLU A 234 -9.14 -18.72 -21.44
N LYS A 235 -9.34 -17.77 -20.52
CA LYS A 235 -10.70 -17.43 -20.08
C LYS A 235 -11.41 -16.95 -21.35
N PRO A 236 -12.50 -17.61 -21.78
CA PRO A 236 -13.05 -17.39 -23.11
C PRO A 236 -13.36 -15.91 -23.30
N PRO A 237 -12.86 -15.26 -24.37
CA PRO A 237 -13.22 -13.89 -24.67
C PRO A 237 -14.72 -13.88 -24.97
N LEU A 238 -15.53 -13.39 -24.01
CA LEU A 238 -16.90 -13.01 -24.30
C LEU A 238 -16.86 -11.79 -25.22
N SER A 239 -16.68 -12.07 -26.52
CA SER A 239 -17.02 -11.18 -27.61
C SER A 239 -18.55 -11.23 -27.74
N GLY A 240 -19.25 -10.69 -26.76
CA GLY A 240 -20.69 -10.87 -26.67
C GLY A 240 -21.25 -10.11 -25.51
N THR A 241 -22.30 -9.35 -25.80
CA THR A 241 -23.36 -8.82 -24.94
C THR A 241 -23.07 -8.83 -23.44
N VAL A 242 -23.09 -7.64 -22.82
CA VAL A 242 -22.96 -7.44 -21.37
C VAL A 242 -23.84 -8.47 -20.64
N PRO A 243 -23.29 -9.26 -19.70
CA PRO A 243 -24.11 -10.22 -18.97
C PRO A 243 -25.25 -9.49 -18.26
N GLY A 244 -26.48 -9.96 -18.47
CA GLY A 244 -27.70 -9.28 -18.01
C GLY A 244 -27.91 -9.31 -16.49
N ASN A 245 -27.05 -9.98 -15.73
CA ASN A 245 -27.30 -10.29 -14.32
C ASN A 245 -26.15 -9.74 -13.45
N GLY A 246 -26.47 -8.94 -12.44
CA GLY A 246 -25.49 -8.46 -11.45
C GLY A 246 -24.72 -7.21 -11.89
N ILE A 247 -23.70 -6.87 -11.10
CA ILE A 247 -22.86 -5.69 -11.33
C ILE A 247 -21.55 -6.10 -12.00
N TRP A 248 -21.23 -5.44 -13.10
CA TRP A 248 -20.06 -5.75 -13.93
C TRP A 248 -19.23 -4.50 -14.17
N VAL A 249 -17.91 -4.65 -14.09
CA VAL A 249 -16.95 -3.64 -14.54
C VAL A 249 -16.23 -4.17 -15.76
N LYS A 250 -16.33 -3.43 -16.87
CA LYS A 250 -15.58 -3.65 -18.10
C LYS A 250 -14.36 -2.75 -18.09
N ILE A 251 -13.18 -3.32 -18.26
CA ILE A 251 -11.95 -2.57 -18.50
C ILE A 251 -11.51 -2.87 -19.92
N SER A 252 -11.27 -1.84 -20.73
CA SER A 252 -10.88 -1.98 -22.13
C SER A 252 -9.68 -1.10 -22.41
N TYR A 253 -8.56 -1.75 -22.76
CA TYR A 253 -7.32 -1.06 -23.11
C TYR A 253 -6.45 -1.96 -23.99
N PRO A 254 -5.93 -1.49 -25.15
CA PRO A 254 -5.11 -2.33 -26.02
C PRO A 254 -3.73 -2.69 -25.41
N GLY A 255 -3.22 -1.85 -24.51
CA GLY A 255 -1.96 -2.11 -23.81
C GLY A 255 -2.13 -2.90 -22.51
N GLN A 256 -1.07 -2.92 -21.70
CA GLN A 256 -1.12 -3.50 -20.34
C GLN A 256 -1.68 -2.47 -19.36
N TYR A 257 -2.46 -2.91 -18.38
CA TYR A 257 -2.96 -2.07 -17.30
C TYR A 257 -2.93 -2.82 -15.96
N SER A 258 -2.83 -2.07 -14.86
CA SER A 258 -2.86 -2.60 -13.50
C SER A 258 -3.65 -1.69 -12.55
N GLY A 259 -4.23 -2.24 -11.49
CA GLY A 259 -4.99 -1.46 -10.53
C GLY A 259 -5.76 -2.33 -9.56
N PHE A 260 -6.82 -1.78 -8.95
CA PHE A 260 -7.75 -2.56 -8.14
C PHE A 260 -9.19 -2.06 -8.28
N LEU A 261 -10.13 -2.97 -8.03
CA LEU A 261 -11.55 -2.72 -7.86
C LEU A 261 -11.92 -3.08 -6.42
N SER A 262 -12.75 -2.26 -5.77
CA SER A 262 -13.23 -2.51 -4.42
C SER A 262 -14.69 -2.09 -4.28
N ALA A 263 -15.44 -2.83 -3.48
CA ALA A 263 -16.84 -2.55 -3.20
C ALA A 263 -17.27 -3.28 -1.94
N SER A 264 -17.90 -2.59 -0.98
CA SER A 264 -18.45 -3.23 0.24
C SER A 264 -17.48 -4.15 1.01
N GLY A 265 -16.19 -3.79 1.09
CA GLY A 265 -15.16 -4.63 1.73
C GLY A 265 -14.60 -5.76 0.85
N TRP A 266 -15.19 -6.01 -0.32
CA TRP A 266 -14.57 -6.81 -1.37
C TRP A 266 -13.51 -5.99 -2.10
N ARG A 267 -12.37 -6.61 -2.43
CA ARG A 267 -11.30 -6.02 -3.24
C ARG A 267 -10.75 -7.06 -4.20
N SER A 268 -10.50 -6.65 -5.44
CA SER A 268 -9.82 -7.45 -6.46
C SER A 268 -8.77 -6.60 -7.15
N ASP A 269 -7.53 -7.08 -7.14
CA ASP A 269 -6.50 -6.51 -7.99
C ASP A 269 -6.77 -6.91 -9.44
N VAL A 270 -6.40 -6.02 -10.36
CA VAL A 270 -6.53 -6.26 -11.80
C VAL A 270 -5.20 -5.99 -12.46
N ASN A 271 -4.76 -6.92 -13.30
CA ASN A 271 -3.54 -6.79 -14.09
C ASN A 271 -3.73 -7.59 -15.38
N SER A 272 -3.96 -6.90 -16.49
CA SER A 272 -4.31 -7.57 -17.75
C SER A 272 -4.07 -6.65 -18.96
N SER A 273 -4.53 -7.11 -20.12
CA SER A 273 -4.58 -6.34 -21.36
C SER A 273 -5.85 -6.68 -22.14
N GLY A 274 -6.15 -5.85 -23.14
CA GLY A 274 -7.34 -5.98 -23.96
C GLY A 274 -8.61 -5.59 -23.23
N THR A 275 -9.69 -6.31 -23.50
CA THR A 275 -10.99 -6.10 -22.83
C THR A 275 -11.25 -7.21 -21.84
N GLN A 276 -11.44 -6.85 -20.57
CA GLN A 276 -11.75 -7.77 -19.49
C GLN A 276 -13.06 -7.37 -18.80
N TRP A 277 -13.72 -8.39 -18.24
CA TRP A 277 -14.97 -8.26 -17.50
C TRP A 277 -14.78 -8.80 -16.07
N TYR A 278 -15.18 -8.00 -15.09
CA TYR A 278 -15.13 -8.31 -13.68
C TYR A 278 -16.54 -8.24 -13.11
N GLN A 279 -17.01 -9.35 -12.55
CA GLN A 279 -18.28 -9.36 -11.82
C GLN A 279 -18.00 -9.03 -10.36
N LEU A 280 -18.75 -8.10 -9.79
CA LEU A 280 -18.62 -7.74 -8.38
C LEU A 280 -19.73 -8.46 -7.59
N PRO A 281 -19.40 -9.26 -6.56
CA PRO A 281 -20.37 -10.03 -5.78
C PRO A 281 -21.05 -9.15 -4.71
N VAL A 282 -21.51 -7.97 -5.11
CA VAL A 282 -22.05 -6.94 -4.20
C VAL A 282 -23.38 -6.41 -4.72
N GLN A 283 -24.14 -5.78 -3.83
CA GLN A 283 -25.41 -5.11 -4.14
C GLN A 283 -25.51 -3.85 -3.27
N ASN A 284 -26.18 -2.79 -3.74
CA ASN A 284 -26.44 -1.58 -2.95
C ASN A 284 -25.18 -1.00 -2.29
N THR A 285 -24.14 -0.73 -3.08
CA THR A 285 -22.86 -0.29 -2.55
C THR A 285 -22.18 0.73 -3.44
N VAL A 286 -21.09 1.30 -2.94
CA VAL A 286 -20.19 2.15 -3.71
C VAL A 286 -19.05 1.29 -4.22
N ILE A 287 -18.75 1.43 -5.52
CA ILE A 287 -17.58 0.84 -6.15
C ILE A 287 -16.49 1.90 -6.18
N ASP A 288 -15.36 1.57 -5.58
CA ASP A 288 -14.15 2.36 -5.53
C ASP A 288 -13.01 1.63 -6.23
N GLY A 289 -12.13 2.34 -6.93
CA GLY A 289 -10.96 1.72 -7.53
C GLY A 289 -10.15 2.68 -8.38
N PHE A 290 -8.97 2.22 -8.79
CA PHE A 290 -8.20 2.91 -9.82
C PHE A 290 -7.57 1.91 -10.77
N ILE A 291 -7.46 2.30 -12.05
CA ILE A 291 -6.81 1.53 -13.11
C ILE A 291 -5.74 2.41 -13.77
N GLU A 292 -4.50 1.95 -13.78
CA GLU A 292 -3.34 2.63 -14.36
C GLU A 292 -2.88 1.94 -15.65
N LYS A 293 -2.50 2.73 -16.65
CA LYS A 293 -1.84 2.23 -17.87
C LYS A 293 -0.41 1.81 -17.54
N GLY A 294 -0.05 0.57 -17.87
CA GLY A 294 1.30 0.03 -17.72
C GLY A 294 2.31 0.54 -18.76
N ASP A 295 1.85 1.33 -19.74
CA ASP A 295 2.69 1.89 -20.81
C ASP A 295 2.48 3.40 -20.99
N GLY A 296 3.36 4.02 -21.79
CA GLY A 296 3.30 5.44 -22.14
C GLY A 296 2.53 5.73 -23.42
N SER A 297 1.66 4.82 -23.89
CA SER A 297 0.91 5.06 -25.13
C SER A 297 -0.16 6.14 -24.93
N MET A 298 -0.69 6.69 -26.03
CA MET A 298 -1.84 7.60 -25.99
C MET A 298 -3.17 6.86 -26.24
N GLU A 299 -3.16 5.53 -26.24
CA GLU A 299 -4.36 4.73 -26.45
C GLU A 299 -5.35 4.94 -25.30
N ARG A 300 -6.63 4.79 -25.63
CA ARG A 300 -7.73 5.03 -24.69
C ARG A 300 -7.88 3.85 -23.73
N LEU A 301 -7.68 4.11 -22.44
CA LEU A 301 -8.12 3.23 -21.35
C LEU A 301 -9.55 3.62 -20.99
N GLU A 302 -10.47 2.68 -21.08
CA GLU A 302 -11.89 2.86 -20.77
C GLU A 302 -12.32 1.90 -19.66
N VAL A 303 -12.98 2.43 -18.63
CA VAL A 303 -13.60 1.66 -17.55
C VAL A 303 -15.08 1.96 -17.52
N ALA A 304 -15.92 0.93 -17.64
CA ALA A 304 -17.36 1.06 -17.70
C ALA A 304 -18.04 0.13 -16.70
N THR A 305 -18.96 0.68 -15.90
CA THR A 305 -19.71 -0.05 -14.86
C THR A 305 -21.14 -0.30 -15.32
N TYR A 306 -21.60 -1.53 -15.22
CA TYR A 306 -22.91 -1.99 -15.62
C TYR A 306 -23.65 -2.62 -14.44
N ASN A 307 -24.98 -2.47 -14.39
CA ASN A 307 -25.86 -3.17 -13.46
C ASN A 307 -27.03 -3.77 -14.23
N GLY A 308 -27.17 -5.09 -14.18
CA GLY A 308 -28.20 -5.80 -14.93
C GLY A 308 -28.11 -5.58 -16.44
N GLY A 309 -26.87 -5.48 -16.97
CA GLY A 309 -26.61 -5.17 -18.38
C GLY A 309 -26.73 -3.69 -18.77
N VAL A 310 -27.22 -2.80 -17.89
CA VAL A 310 -27.36 -1.36 -18.16
C VAL A 310 -26.10 -0.61 -17.74
N LEU A 311 -25.53 0.20 -18.62
CA LEU A 311 -24.40 1.07 -18.31
C LEU A 311 -24.81 2.14 -17.30
N ILE A 312 -24.17 2.17 -16.12
CA ILE A 312 -24.38 3.18 -15.08
C ILE A 312 -23.35 4.29 -15.18
N ALA A 313 -22.08 3.93 -15.36
CA ALA A 313 -20.97 4.89 -15.33
C ALA A 313 -19.89 4.51 -16.35
N ARG A 314 -19.18 5.51 -16.85
CA ARG A 314 -18.05 5.36 -17.76
C ARG A 314 -16.99 6.40 -17.44
N HIS A 315 -15.74 5.94 -17.33
CA HIS A 315 -14.56 6.77 -17.16
C HIS A 315 -13.53 6.41 -18.22
N GLU A 316 -12.76 7.37 -18.70
CA GLU A 316 -11.74 7.15 -19.72
C GLU A 316 -10.54 8.09 -19.57
N THR A 317 -9.37 7.65 -20.03
CA THR A 317 -8.17 8.47 -20.14
C THR A 317 -7.35 8.10 -21.37
N THR A 318 -6.74 9.09 -22.01
CA THR A 318 -5.74 8.93 -23.08
C THR A 318 -4.35 9.35 -22.64
N THR A 319 -4.19 9.88 -21.43
CA THR A 319 -2.90 10.33 -20.90
C THR A 319 -1.91 9.17 -20.87
N PRO A 320 -0.66 9.33 -21.34
CA PRO A 320 0.41 8.36 -21.14
C PRO A 320 0.60 8.03 -19.66
N ARG A 321 0.62 6.74 -19.30
CA ARG A 321 0.58 6.29 -17.88
C ARG A 321 -0.55 6.91 -17.07
N GLY A 322 -1.65 7.25 -17.74
CA GLY A 322 -2.83 7.82 -17.09
C GLY A 322 -3.47 6.83 -16.14
N ILE A 323 -4.09 7.38 -15.10
CA ILE A 323 -4.88 6.66 -14.09
C ILE A 323 -6.35 7.01 -14.31
N VAL A 324 -7.22 6.00 -14.26
CA VAL A 324 -8.67 6.14 -14.20
C VAL A 324 -9.10 5.79 -12.78
N GLU A 325 -9.50 6.80 -12.02
CA GLU A 325 -10.15 6.62 -10.72
C GLU A 325 -11.66 6.45 -10.91
N MET A 326 -12.28 5.57 -10.13
CA MET A 326 -13.73 5.34 -10.13
C MET A 326 -14.30 5.43 -8.72
N HIS A 327 -15.44 6.11 -8.61
CA HIS A 327 -16.27 6.18 -7.41
C HIS A 327 -17.73 6.16 -7.87
N VAL A 328 -18.35 4.98 -7.89
CA VAL A 328 -19.66 4.78 -8.52
C VAL A 328 -20.63 4.17 -7.52
N SER A 329 -21.67 4.90 -7.13
CA SER A 329 -22.77 4.35 -6.35
C SER A 329 -23.66 3.46 -7.22
N VAL A 330 -23.83 2.20 -6.81
CA VAL A 330 -24.65 1.22 -7.52
C VAL A 330 -25.80 0.78 -6.62
N GLY A 331 -27.02 0.85 -7.15
CA GLY A 331 -28.22 0.38 -6.47
C GLY A 331 -28.31 -1.16 -6.37
N PRO A 332 -29.51 -1.72 -6.17
CA PRO A 332 -29.69 -3.16 -6.08
C PRO A 332 -29.23 -3.81 -7.37
N ALA A 333 -28.63 -5.00 -7.29
CA ALA A 333 -28.31 -5.76 -8.49
C ALA A 333 -29.62 -6.06 -9.24
N VAL A 334 -29.74 -5.55 -10.46
CA VAL A 334 -30.91 -5.81 -11.29
C VAL A 334 -30.69 -7.16 -11.97
N ALA A 335 -31.60 -8.10 -11.75
CA ALA A 335 -31.74 -9.24 -12.63
C ALA A 335 -32.35 -8.70 -13.93
N GLY A 336 -31.54 -8.62 -14.98
CA GLY A 336 -32.05 -8.24 -16.30
C GLY A 336 -33.17 -9.20 -16.72
N PRO A 337 -34.15 -8.73 -17.53
CA PRO A 337 -35.17 -9.61 -18.07
C PRO A 337 -34.48 -10.73 -18.86
N ASP A 338 -34.69 -11.98 -18.43
CA ASP A 338 -34.17 -13.23 -18.99
C ASP A 338 -33.36 -13.05 -20.27
N ALA A 339 -32.04 -12.95 -20.13
CA ALA A 339 -31.16 -13.20 -21.25
C ALA A 339 -31.32 -14.67 -21.63
N THR A 340 -32.16 -14.96 -22.62
CA THR A 340 -32.26 -16.27 -23.27
C THR A 340 -30.85 -16.76 -23.57
N VAL A 341 -30.42 -17.77 -22.83
CA VAL A 341 -29.14 -18.43 -23.01
C VAL A 341 -29.07 -18.86 -24.49
N PRO A 342 -28.10 -18.38 -25.29
CA PRO A 342 -27.95 -18.86 -26.65
C PRO A 342 -27.71 -20.37 -26.60
N ALA A 343 -28.53 -21.12 -27.35
CA ALA A 343 -28.49 -22.57 -27.39
C ALA A 343 -27.05 -23.06 -27.60
N THR A 344 -26.60 -23.90 -26.67
CA THR A 344 -25.33 -24.61 -26.75
C THR A 344 -25.22 -25.30 -28.12
N PRO A 345 -24.21 -25.00 -28.96
CA PRO A 345 -23.98 -25.76 -30.16
C PRO A 345 -23.68 -27.22 -29.76
N VAL A 346 -24.37 -28.16 -30.40
CA VAL A 346 -24.19 -29.60 -30.21
C VAL A 346 -22.73 -29.94 -30.47
N ALA A 347 -21.98 -30.15 -29.38
CA ALA A 347 -20.58 -30.51 -29.41
C ALA A 347 -20.43 -31.97 -29.83
N ALA A 348 -19.45 -32.22 -30.71
CA ALA A 348 -19.02 -33.55 -31.11
C ALA A 348 -18.63 -34.39 -29.88
N GLU A 349 -18.89 -35.69 -29.99
CA GLU A 349 -18.68 -36.71 -28.96
C GLU A 349 -17.26 -36.60 -28.36
N PRO A 350 -17.12 -36.29 -27.05
CA PRO A 350 -15.82 -36.09 -26.44
C PRO A 350 -15.11 -37.42 -26.19
N THR A 351 -13.87 -37.48 -26.67
CA THR A 351 -12.83 -38.41 -26.21
C THR A 351 -12.80 -38.43 -24.67
N PRO A 352 -12.70 -39.61 -24.02
CA PRO A 352 -12.78 -39.73 -22.57
C PRO A 352 -11.78 -38.80 -21.88
N PRO A 353 -12.24 -37.90 -20.98
CA PRO A 353 -11.37 -36.97 -20.28
C PRO A 353 -10.43 -37.72 -19.36
N GLY A 354 -9.13 -37.44 -19.48
CA GLY A 354 -8.12 -37.89 -18.53
C GLY A 354 -8.50 -37.44 -17.11
N GLU A 355 -8.30 -38.33 -16.14
CA GLU A 355 -8.59 -38.12 -14.73
C GLU A 355 -7.97 -36.80 -14.25
N GLY A 356 -8.81 -35.78 -14.06
CA GLY A 356 -8.41 -34.53 -13.45
C GLY A 356 -7.96 -34.75 -12.00
N PRO A 357 -7.19 -33.82 -11.43
CA PRO A 357 -6.74 -33.92 -10.04
C PRO A 357 -7.94 -34.14 -9.12
N VAL A 358 -7.82 -35.13 -8.23
CA VAL A 358 -8.84 -35.49 -7.23
C VAL A 358 -9.18 -34.23 -6.42
N ARG A 359 -10.41 -33.74 -6.55
CA ARG A 359 -10.90 -32.61 -5.76
C ARG A 359 -11.23 -33.10 -4.35
N LEU A 360 -10.67 -32.47 -3.32
CA LEU A 360 -11.08 -32.76 -1.95
C LEU A 360 -12.53 -32.30 -1.74
N ALA A 361 -13.37 -33.22 -1.26
CA ALA A 361 -14.76 -32.92 -0.91
C ALA A 361 -14.79 -32.01 0.33
N ILE A 362 -15.56 -30.93 0.26
CA ILE A 362 -15.74 -30.00 1.38
C ILE A 362 -16.87 -30.53 2.26
N PRO A 363 -16.66 -30.66 3.58
CA PRO A 363 -17.71 -31.08 4.48
C PRO A 363 -18.90 -30.11 4.46
N ASP A 364 -20.10 -30.66 4.64
CA ASP A 364 -21.38 -29.94 4.60
C ASP A 364 -21.70 -29.18 5.88
N ASN A 365 -20.83 -29.24 6.89
CA ASN A 365 -21.02 -28.61 8.19
C ASN A 365 -19.78 -27.84 8.67
N GLY A 366 -20.02 -26.69 9.29
CA GLY A 366 -18.98 -25.84 9.86
C GLY A 366 -18.34 -24.89 8.85
N VAL A 367 -17.26 -24.25 9.27
CA VAL A 367 -16.59 -23.22 8.47
C VAL A 367 -15.23 -23.76 8.01
N TRP A 368 -14.97 -23.68 6.71
CA TRP A 368 -13.80 -24.24 6.06
C TRP A 368 -13.11 -23.21 5.19
N VAL A 369 -11.78 -23.19 5.22
CA VAL A 369 -10.97 -22.42 4.27
C VAL A 369 -10.21 -23.39 3.40
N GLN A 370 -10.48 -23.38 2.10
CA GLN A 370 -9.77 -24.17 1.10
C GLN A 370 -8.75 -23.28 0.41
N VAL A 371 -7.52 -23.77 0.27
CA VAL A 371 -6.44 -23.09 -0.45
C VAL A 371 -6.02 -23.98 -1.61
N ARG A 372 -6.02 -23.44 -2.82
CA ARG A 372 -5.60 -24.13 -4.04
C ARG A 372 -4.45 -23.41 -4.66
N TYR A 373 -3.30 -24.09 -4.72
CA TYR A 373 -2.12 -23.55 -5.36
C TYR A 373 -1.17 -24.66 -5.79
N PRO A 374 -0.77 -24.78 -7.07
CA PRO A 374 0.12 -25.86 -7.50
C PRO A 374 1.54 -25.76 -6.92
N GLY A 375 1.99 -24.56 -6.53
CA GLY A 375 3.27 -24.33 -5.87
C GLY A 375 3.16 -24.31 -4.34
N ASN A 376 4.22 -23.83 -3.68
CA ASN A 376 4.22 -23.67 -2.23
C ASN A 376 3.71 -22.28 -1.82
N TYR A 377 2.98 -22.22 -0.71
CA TYR A 377 2.53 -20.98 -0.10
C TYR A 377 2.75 -21.00 1.43
N THR A 378 2.84 -19.81 2.01
CA THR A 378 2.80 -19.58 3.47
C THR A 378 1.81 -18.48 3.80
N GLY A 379 1.30 -18.44 5.03
CA GLY A 379 0.34 -17.41 5.41
C GLY A 379 -0.26 -17.59 6.79
N THR A 380 -1.27 -16.79 7.07
CA THR A 380 -2.08 -16.89 8.27
C THR A 380 -3.56 -16.86 7.91
N ILE A 381 -4.34 -17.63 8.65
CA ILE A 381 -5.81 -17.58 8.64
C ILE A 381 -6.24 -17.31 10.07
N SER A 382 -7.02 -16.26 10.28
CA SER A 382 -7.56 -15.89 11.58
C SER A 382 -9.09 -16.04 11.61
N SER A 383 -9.59 -16.45 12.77
CA SER A 383 -11.02 -16.57 13.04
C SER A 383 -11.31 -16.10 14.45
N ASN A 384 -12.21 -15.12 14.62
CA ASN A 384 -12.56 -14.56 15.94
C ASN A 384 -11.33 -14.19 16.80
N GLY A 385 -10.31 -13.59 16.18
CA GLY A 385 -9.05 -13.20 16.85
C GLY A 385 -8.06 -14.33 17.12
N GLN A 386 -8.40 -15.60 16.83
CA GLN A 386 -7.44 -16.70 16.86
C GLN A 386 -6.74 -16.80 15.50
N VAL A 387 -5.41 -16.67 15.49
CA VAL A 387 -4.58 -16.78 14.29
C VAL A 387 -3.99 -18.19 14.18
N ARG A 388 -4.11 -18.81 13.00
CA ARG A 388 -3.47 -20.07 12.63
C ARG A 388 -2.51 -19.83 11.47
N SER A 389 -1.23 -20.13 11.65
CA SER A 389 -0.27 -20.17 10.53
C SER A 389 -0.57 -21.37 9.63
N VAL A 390 -0.49 -21.15 8.33
CA VAL A 390 -0.69 -22.18 7.31
C VAL A 390 0.45 -22.16 6.32
N GLU A 391 0.87 -23.34 5.91
CA GLU A 391 1.83 -23.56 4.83
C GLU A 391 1.41 -24.84 4.09
N GLY A 392 1.72 -24.91 2.80
CA GLY A 392 1.36 -26.08 2.01
C GLY A 392 1.53 -25.89 0.51
N ALA A 393 1.09 -26.90 -0.22
CA ALA A 393 1.00 -26.92 -1.67
C ALA A 393 -0.20 -27.77 -2.10
N GLY A 394 -0.64 -27.61 -3.34
CA GLY A 394 -1.82 -28.28 -3.90
C GLY A 394 -3.14 -27.73 -3.37
N ASP A 395 -4.11 -28.64 -3.20
CA ASP A 395 -5.43 -28.35 -2.62
C ASP A 395 -5.40 -28.73 -1.13
N GLN A 396 -5.55 -27.75 -0.25
CA GLN A 396 -5.55 -27.90 1.20
C GLN A 396 -6.85 -27.37 1.78
N ILE A 397 -7.37 -28.02 2.83
CA ILE A 397 -8.60 -27.57 3.50
C ILE A 397 -8.32 -27.45 5.01
N TYR A 398 -8.69 -26.30 5.57
CA TYR A 398 -8.52 -25.97 6.98
C TYR A 398 -9.89 -25.77 7.64
N GLN A 399 -10.19 -26.55 8.68
CA GLN A 399 -11.40 -26.34 9.49
C GLN A 399 -11.21 -25.18 10.47
N MET A 400 -12.17 -24.27 10.52
CA MET A 400 -12.23 -23.17 11.49
C MET A 400 -13.14 -23.57 12.65
N VAL A 401 -12.66 -23.38 13.89
CA VAL A 401 -13.40 -23.78 15.11
C VAL A 401 -14.37 -22.67 15.51
N MET A 402 -15.34 -22.38 14.62
CA MET A 402 -16.34 -21.34 14.79
C MET A 402 -17.68 -21.74 14.16
N LYS A 403 -18.77 -21.18 14.69
CA LYS A 403 -20.12 -21.28 14.09
C LYS A 403 -20.48 -20.05 13.26
N SER A 404 -19.97 -18.90 13.66
CA SER A 404 -20.14 -17.60 13.01
C SER A 404 -19.02 -16.65 13.44
N GLY A 405 -18.79 -15.61 12.66
CA GLY A 405 -17.83 -14.55 12.98
C GLY A 405 -17.01 -14.10 11.77
N THR A 406 -15.92 -13.37 12.01
CA THR A 406 -15.04 -12.91 10.94
C THR A 406 -13.94 -13.91 10.66
N ILE A 407 -13.64 -14.10 9.37
CA ILE A 407 -12.45 -14.76 8.86
C ILE A 407 -11.59 -13.73 8.16
N ASP A 408 -10.33 -13.70 8.55
CA ASP A 408 -9.27 -12.96 7.87
C ASP A 408 -8.22 -13.97 7.40
N GLY A 409 -7.67 -13.80 6.22
CA GLY A 409 -6.59 -14.66 5.74
C GLY A 409 -5.66 -13.92 4.82
N ILE A 410 -4.35 -14.13 4.99
CA ILE A 410 -3.29 -13.57 4.15
C ILE A 410 -2.38 -14.73 3.77
N LEU A 411 -2.34 -15.07 2.47
CA LEU A 411 -1.51 -16.16 1.95
C LEU A 411 -0.59 -15.63 0.85
N GLU A 412 0.69 -15.94 0.94
CA GLU A 412 1.76 -15.52 0.03
C GLU A 412 2.34 -16.73 -0.70
N LYS A 413 2.59 -16.56 -2.00
CA LYS A 413 3.29 -17.57 -2.82
C LYS A 413 4.79 -17.54 -2.47
N GLU A 414 5.37 -18.70 -2.17
CA GLU A 414 6.82 -18.78 -1.92
C GLU A 414 7.64 -18.73 -3.22
N ASP A 415 7.01 -19.02 -4.35
CA ASP A 415 7.64 -19.03 -5.66
C ASP A 415 7.31 -17.78 -6.49
N GLY A 416 8.06 -17.61 -7.59
CA GLY A 416 7.83 -16.57 -8.59
C GLY A 416 6.91 -17.00 -9.73
N SER A 417 6.08 -18.04 -9.57
CA SER A 417 5.22 -18.53 -10.64
C SER A 417 4.12 -17.52 -10.98
N ARG A 418 3.44 -17.72 -12.11
CA ARG A 418 2.20 -17.00 -12.45
C ARG A 418 0.95 -17.84 -12.22
N ASP A 419 1.11 -19.00 -11.58
CA ASP A 419 -0.01 -19.89 -11.30
C ASP A 419 -0.97 -19.24 -10.29
N LEU A 420 -2.24 -19.62 -10.38
CA LEU A 420 -3.32 -19.07 -9.57
C LEU A 420 -3.24 -19.64 -8.15
N LEU A 421 -3.00 -18.77 -7.16
CA LEU A 421 -3.27 -19.03 -5.76
C LEU A 421 -4.72 -18.63 -5.49
N GLU A 422 -5.55 -19.58 -5.06
CA GLU A 422 -6.98 -19.41 -4.78
C GLU A 422 -7.26 -19.72 -3.31
N VAL A 423 -8.01 -18.85 -2.64
CA VAL A 423 -8.43 -18.99 -1.25
C VAL A 423 -9.95 -18.88 -1.21
N LEU A 424 -10.60 -19.96 -0.81
CA LEU A 424 -12.06 -20.11 -0.81
C LEU A 424 -12.54 -20.34 0.62
N VAL A 425 -13.53 -19.56 1.07
CA VAL A 425 -14.14 -19.71 2.40
C VAL A 425 -15.54 -20.29 2.22
N TYR A 426 -15.83 -21.36 2.95
CA TYR A 426 -17.12 -22.05 2.94
C TYR A 426 -17.75 -22.05 4.32
N LYS A 427 -19.07 -21.96 4.36
CA LYS A 427 -19.90 -22.21 5.54
C LYS A 427 -20.96 -23.25 5.18
N ASP A 428 -20.98 -24.35 5.93
CA ASP A 428 -21.95 -25.43 5.77
C ASP A 428 -22.05 -25.91 4.30
N GLY A 429 -20.89 -26.13 3.68
CA GLY A 429 -20.75 -26.53 2.27
C GLY A 429 -21.00 -25.42 1.23
N VAL A 430 -21.43 -24.22 1.64
CA VAL A 430 -21.72 -23.09 0.74
C VAL A 430 -20.54 -22.13 0.69
N LEU A 431 -20.07 -21.80 -0.52
CA LEU A 431 -19.01 -20.82 -0.72
C LEU A 431 -19.51 -19.42 -0.29
N THR A 432 -18.83 -18.82 0.69
CA THR A 432 -19.16 -17.48 1.21
C THR A 432 -18.20 -16.41 0.70
N ALA A 433 -16.92 -16.72 0.49
CA ALA A 433 -15.94 -15.76 -0.03
C ALA A 433 -14.86 -16.44 -0.89
N LEU A 434 -14.27 -15.66 -1.79
CA LEU A 434 -13.17 -16.09 -2.67
C LEU A 434 -12.18 -14.94 -2.84
N ALA A 435 -10.90 -15.23 -2.67
CA ALA A 435 -9.77 -14.35 -2.97
C ALA A 435 -8.76 -15.11 -3.81
N ASN A 436 -8.04 -14.44 -4.72
CA ASN A 436 -7.02 -15.09 -5.52
C ASN A 436 -5.93 -14.12 -6.01
N THR A 437 -4.80 -14.67 -6.47
CA THR A 437 -3.73 -13.90 -7.09
C THR A 437 -2.95 -14.74 -8.10
N THR A 438 -2.51 -14.12 -9.20
CA THR A 438 -1.58 -14.70 -10.18
C THR A 438 -0.24 -13.97 -10.19
N VAL A 439 -0.05 -12.99 -9.32
CA VAL A 439 1.18 -12.19 -9.25
C VAL A 439 2.31 -13.12 -8.74
N PRO A 440 3.50 -13.11 -9.37
CA PRO A 440 4.69 -13.77 -8.82
C PRO A 440 4.98 -13.30 -7.39
N ARG A 441 5.14 -14.23 -6.44
CA ARG A 441 5.20 -13.92 -5.00
C ARG A 441 4.03 -13.04 -4.52
N GLY A 442 2.89 -13.19 -5.18
CA GLY A 442 1.67 -12.48 -4.88
C GLY A 442 1.06 -12.93 -3.56
N ILE A 443 0.24 -12.04 -3.01
CA ILE A 443 -0.52 -12.28 -1.79
C ILE A 443 -2.01 -12.37 -2.15
N ALA A 444 -2.69 -13.41 -1.68
CA ALA A 444 -4.14 -13.50 -1.66
C ALA A 444 -4.64 -13.14 -0.26
N GLU A 445 -5.50 -12.13 -0.18
CA GLU A 445 -6.07 -11.64 1.08
C GLU A 445 -7.59 -11.83 1.06
N VAL A 446 -8.13 -12.45 2.11
CA VAL A 446 -9.57 -12.67 2.27
C VAL A 446 -10.03 -12.08 3.59
N HIS A 447 -11.13 -11.32 3.54
CA HIS A 447 -11.85 -10.82 4.71
C HIS A 447 -13.34 -11.11 4.49
N THR A 448 -13.95 -11.89 5.37
CA THR A 448 -15.38 -12.21 5.25
C THR A 448 -16.00 -12.46 6.61
N THR A 449 -17.30 -12.17 6.74
CA THR A 449 -18.11 -12.62 7.87
C THR A 449 -18.88 -13.87 7.45
N VAL A 450 -18.84 -14.92 8.25
CA VAL A 450 -19.54 -16.19 8.03
C VAL A 450 -20.62 -16.42 9.06
#